data_AF-A0A0F0GGA4-F1
#
_entry.id   AF-A0A0F0GGA4-F1
#
_cell.length_a   1.000
_cell.length_b   1.000
_cell.length_c   1.000
_cell.angle_alpha   90.00
_cell.angle_beta   90.00
_cell.angle_gamma   90.00
#
_symmetry.space_group_name_H-M   'P 1'
#
loop_
_entity.id
_entity.type
_entity.pdbx_description
1 polymer ?
#
loop_
_entity_poly.entity_id
_entity_poly.type
_entity_poly.pdbx_seq_one_letter_code
_entity_poly.pdbx_strand_id
1 'polypeptide(L)'
;VTVQNGVAAATGSENSQLLAGHDSQPTSQLVVPMLKLSNNGLPETLTNELGKVQRGQGSCRAVVTQIGRLLKPNGIAGPAARQVDGPGLPRPDLATPRSMTPPL
;
A
#
# COMPACT_ATOMS: atom_id res chain seq x y z
N VAL A 1 -6.92 29.38 -16.04
CA VAL A 1 -7.38 28.27 -16.90
C VAL A 1 -8.88 28.14 -16.71
N THR A 2 -9.66 28.09 -17.78
CA THR A 2 -11.13 27.93 -17.72
C THR A 2 -11.50 26.58 -18.32
N VAL A 3 -12.27 25.76 -17.59
CA VAL A 3 -12.79 24.48 -18.07
C VAL A 3 -14.20 24.71 -18.60
N GLN A 4 -14.43 24.43 -19.89
CA GLN A 4 -15.68 24.76 -20.58
C GLN A 4 -16.76 23.67 -20.47
N ASN A 5 -16.35 22.41 -20.29
CA ASN A 5 -17.25 21.25 -20.24
C ASN A 5 -17.34 20.68 -18.81
N GLY A 6 -18.30 19.78 -18.57
CA GLY A 6 -18.43 19.07 -17.29
C GLY A 6 -17.26 18.13 -16.99
N VAL A 7 -17.09 17.77 -15.71
CA VAL A 7 -16.03 16.88 -15.22
C VAL A 7 -16.63 15.51 -14.91
N ALA A 8 -15.97 14.44 -15.36
CA ALA A 8 -16.32 13.06 -15.06
C ALA A 8 -15.06 12.23 -14.83
N ALA A 9 -15.20 11.11 -14.10
CA ALA A 9 -14.12 10.14 -13.97
C ALA A 9 -13.87 9.44 -15.32
N ALA A 10 -12.62 9.43 -15.76
CA ALA A 10 -12.20 8.63 -16.91
C ALA A 10 -12.11 7.14 -16.51
N THR A 11 -12.30 6.25 -17.47
CA THR A 11 -12.09 4.81 -17.31
C THR A 11 -11.20 4.28 -18.43
N GLY A 12 -10.32 3.32 -18.13
CA GLY A 12 -9.43 2.70 -19.13
C GLY A 12 -8.07 3.40 -19.28
N SER A 13 -7.44 3.23 -20.45
CA SER A 13 -6.15 3.82 -20.78
C SER A 13 -6.31 5.10 -21.59
N GLU A 14 -5.57 6.14 -21.23
CA GLU A 14 -5.50 7.40 -21.96
C GLU A 14 -4.23 7.42 -22.84
N ASN A 15 -4.33 7.94 -24.07
CA ASN A 15 -3.19 8.16 -24.96
C ASN A 15 -3.05 9.64 -25.29
N SER A 16 -2.83 10.45 -24.26
CA SER A 16 -2.73 11.90 -24.35
C SER A 16 -1.28 12.38 -24.25
N GLN A 17 -1.01 13.57 -24.80
CA GLN A 17 0.28 14.22 -24.64
C GLN A 17 0.44 14.74 -23.21
N LEU A 18 1.52 14.35 -22.54
CA LEU A 18 1.84 14.85 -21.20
C LEU A 18 2.12 16.36 -21.25
N LEU A 19 1.30 17.15 -20.54
CA LEU A 19 1.47 18.61 -20.45
C LEU A 19 2.29 19.05 -19.22
N ALA A 20 2.13 18.33 -18.11
CA ALA A 20 2.85 18.57 -16.85
C ALA A 20 2.89 17.29 -16.01
N GLY A 21 3.96 17.12 -15.22
CA GLY A 21 4.14 16.01 -14.28
C GLY A 21 4.50 16.53 -12.88
N HIS A 22 4.19 15.75 -11.86
CA HIS A 22 4.55 16.02 -10.48
C HIS A 22 5.02 14.75 -9.80
N ASP A 23 6.25 14.78 -9.29
CA ASP A 23 6.80 13.71 -8.47
C ASP A 23 6.52 14.01 -6.99
N SER A 24 6.09 12.98 -6.26
CA SER A 24 5.91 13.07 -4.82
C SER A 24 7.24 13.20 -4.08
N GLN A 25 7.18 13.44 -2.78
CA GLN A 25 8.33 13.20 -1.90
C GLN A 25 8.78 11.73 -2.00
N PRO A 26 10.07 11.43 -1.77
CA PRO A 26 10.57 10.06 -1.76
C PRO A 26 9.94 9.25 -0.62
N THR A 27 9.88 7.93 -0.76
CA THR A 27 9.28 7.02 0.21
C THR A 27 9.83 7.22 1.63
N SER A 28 11.13 7.47 1.77
CA SER A 28 11.78 7.73 3.08
C SER A 28 11.18 8.93 3.82
N GLN A 29 10.70 9.95 3.10
CA GLN A 29 10.01 11.10 3.68
C GLN A 29 8.53 10.82 3.91
N LEU A 30 7.86 10.06 3.05
CA LEU A 30 6.45 9.68 3.21
C LEU A 30 6.22 8.72 4.39
N VAL A 31 7.20 7.90 4.74
CA VAL A 31 7.16 7.03 5.92
C VAL A 31 7.03 7.84 7.21
N VAL A 32 7.55 9.07 7.26
CA VAL A 32 7.48 9.93 8.45
C VAL A 32 6.04 10.28 8.82
N PRO A 33 5.23 10.97 7.98
CA PRO A 33 3.84 11.25 8.31
C PRO A 33 2.99 9.98 8.37
N MET A 34 3.32 8.93 7.60
CA MET A 34 2.65 7.63 7.69
C MET A 34 2.69 7.10 9.12
N LEU A 35 3.89 7.00 9.70
CA LEU A 35 4.08 6.43 11.03
C LEU A 35 3.72 7.43 12.15
N LYS A 36 4.06 8.73 11.99
CA LYS A 36 3.84 9.73 13.04
C LYS A 36 2.37 10.09 13.23
N LEU A 37 1.58 10.09 12.16
CA LEU A 37 0.16 10.44 12.20
C LEU A 37 -0.74 9.21 12.12
N SER A 38 -0.18 8.01 12.04
CA SER A 38 -0.92 6.77 11.78
C SER A 38 -1.87 6.92 10.58
N ASN A 39 -1.38 7.57 9.51
CA ASN A 39 -2.21 7.93 8.37
C ASN A 39 -2.51 6.68 7.54
N ASN A 40 -3.73 6.16 7.63
CA ASN A 40 -4.17 4.94 6.95
C ASN A 40 -4.14 5.02 5.41
N GLY A 41 -4.20 6.21 4.82
CA GLY A 41 -4.13 6.35 3.37
C GLY A 41 -2.77 5.96 2.80
N LEU A 42 -1.68 6.34 3.48
CA LEU A 42 -0.32 6.09 3.02
C LEU A 42 0.07 4.59 2.93
N PRO A 43 -0.19 3.74 3.94
CA PRO A 43 0.12 2.32 3.85
C PRO A 43 -0.80 1.59 2.85
N GLU A 44 -2.06 2.01 2.68
CA GLU A 44 -2.94 1.45 1.63
C GLU A 44 -2.43 1.82 0.23
N THR A 45 -2.07 3.08 -0.01
CA THR A 45 -1.47 3.52 -1.27
C THR A 45 -0.17 2.76 -1.55
N LEU A 46 0.73 2.66 -0.56
CA LEU A 46 1.99 1.92 -0.72
C LEU A 46 1.74 0.43 -1.03
N THR A 47 0.77 -0.17 -0.36
CA THR A 47 0.38 -1.57 -0.60
C THR A 47 -0.16 -1.75 -2.02
N ASN A 48 -1.01 -0.85 -2.52
CA ASN A 48 -1.51 -0.95 -3.88
C ASN A 48 -0.40 -0.69 -4.92
N GLU A 49 0.49 0.29 -4.70
CA GLU A 49 1.59 0.57 -5.62
C GLU A 49 2.59 -0.61 -5.71
N LEU A 50 2.91 -1.25 -4.58
CA LEU A 50 3.71 -2.48 -4.59
C LEU A 50 3.06 -3.59 -5.43
N GLY A 51 1.73 -3.70 -5.40
CA GLY A 51 0.98 -4.68 -6.18
C GLY A 51 1.06 -4.38 -7.67
N LYS A 52 0.87 -3.10 -8.02
CA LYS A 52 0.97 -2.61 -9.40
C LYS A 52 2.37 -2.85 -9.97
N VAL A 53 3.42 -2.49 -9.25
CA VAL A 53 4.80 -2.64 -9.69
C VAL A 53 5.20 -4.11 -9.84
N GLN A 54 4.79 -4.98 -8.91
CA GLN A 54 5.24 -6.39 -8.93
C GLN A 54 4.38 -7.32 -9.77
N ARG A 55 3.08 -7.02 -9.93
CA ARG A 55 2.11 -7.93 -10.58
C ARG A 55 1.23 -7.26 -11.62
N GLY A 56 1.48 -5.99 -11.96
CA GLY A 56 0.68 -5.22 -12.91
C GLY A 56 -0.69 -4.81 -12.40
N GLN A 57 -1.05 -5.16 -11.14
CA GLN A 57 -2.35 -4.85 -10.56
C GLN A 57 -2.20 -4.28 -9.16
N GLY A 58 -2.66 -3.04 -8.97
CA GLY A 58 -2.77 -2.42 -7.66
C GLY A 58 -3.90 -3.05 -6.87
N SER A 59 -3.58 -4.09 -6.08
CA SER A 59 -4.54 -4.71 -5.18
C SER A 59 -3.88 -5.11 -3.88
N CYS A 60 -4.55 -4.79 -2.78
CA CYS A 60 -4.08 -5.12 -1.46
C CYS A 60 -3.81 -6.64 -1.27
N ARG A 61 -4.72 -7.49 -1.77
CA ARG A 61 -4.58 -8.95 -1.70
C ARG A 61 -3.29 -9.47 -2.37
N ALA A 62 -2.89 -8.87 -3.50
CA ALA A 62 -1.66 -9.24 -4.19
C ALA A 62 -0.42 -8.96 -3.33
N VAL A 63 -0.45 -7.89 -2.54
CA VAL A 63 0.68 -7.46 -1.70
C VAL A 63 0.70 -8.12 -0.35
N VAL A 64 -0.43 -8.36 0.32
CA VAL A 64 -0.48 -9.21 1.52
C VAL A 64 0.20 -10.55 1.27
N THR A 65 -0.04 -11.15 0.11
CA THR A 65 0.61 -12.41 -0.31
C THR A 65 2.14 -12.26 -0.38
N GLN A 66 2.64 -11.10 -0.83
CA GLN A 66 4.06 -10.82 -0.97
C GLN A 66 4.71 -10.46 0.38
N ILE A 67 4.05 -9.64 1.20
CA ILE A 67 4.46 -9.35 2.58
C ILE A 67 4.60 -10.67 3.34
N GLY A 68 3.63 -11.59 3.21
CA GLY A 68 3.72 -12.92 3.80
C GLY A 68 4.96 -13.72 3.33
N ARG A 69 5.41 -13.55 2.09
CA ARG A 69 6.65 -14.18 1.58
C ARG A 69 7.92 -13.55 2.16
N LEU A 70 7.88 -12.27 2.53
CA LEU A 70 8.96 -11.59 3.24
C LEU A 70 8.97 -11.96 4.73
N LEU A 71 7.81 -12.02 5.38
CA LEU A 71 7.71 -12.21 6.83
C LEU A 71 7.94 -13.66 7.26
N LYS A 72 7.54 -14.66 6.45
CA LYS A 72 7.66 -16.08 6.80
C LYS A 72 9.11 -16.54 6.99
N PRO A 73 10.07 -16.28 6.07
CA PRO A 73 11.47 -16.68 6.25
C PRO A 73 12.15 -16.00 7.45
N ASN A 74 11.68 -14.82 7.84
CA ASN A 74 12.24 -14.05 8.95
C ASN A 74 11.62 -14.44 10.32
N GLY A 75 10.79 -15.49 10.37
CA GLY A 75 10.17 -15.95 11.61
C GLY A 75 9.07 -15.02 12.16
N ILE A 76 8.64 -14.02 11.38
CA ILE A 76 7.68 -12.99 11.79
C ILE A 76 6.24 -13.46 11.58
N ALA A 77 5.98 -14.25 10.52
CA ALA A 77 4.64 -14.75 10.22
C ALA A 77 4.45 -16.20 10.72
N GLY A 78 3.65 -16.37 11.78
CA GLY A 78 3.19 -17.66 12.29
C GLY A 78 1.78 -18.04 11.81
N PRO A 79 1.30 -19.26 12.13
CA PRO A 79 0.00 -19.77 11.67
C PRO A 79 -1.22 -18.98 12.17
N ALA A 80 -1.05 -18.20 13.25
CA ALA A 80 -2.09 -17.33 13.80
C ALA A 80 -2.11 -15.92 13.18
N ALA A 81 -1.14 -15.57 12.33
CA ALA A 81 -1.07 -14.26 11.71
C ALA A 81 -2.03 -14.17 10.51
N ARG A 82 -2.77 -13.07 10.41
CA ARG A 82 -3.67 -12.78 9.30
C ARG A 82 -3.62 -11.30 9.00
N GLN A 83 -3.32 -10.95 7.76
CA GLN A 83 -3.33 -9.56 7.32
C GLN A 83 -4.24 -9.47 6.09
N VAL A 84 -5.12 -8.48 6.05
CA VAL A 84 -6.08 -8.26 4.96
C VAL A 84 -5.84 -6.92 4.28
N ASP A 85 -5.33 -5.94 5.02
CA ASP A 85 -4.99 -4.63 4.51
C ASP A 85 -3.56 -4.19 4.88
N GLY A 86 -3.12 -3.09 4.26
CA GLY A 86 -1.88 -2.41 4.65
C GLY A 86 -1.99 -1.68 6.01
N PRO A 87 -3.07 -0.91 6.24
CA PRO A 87 -3.26 -0.12 7.46
C PRO A 87 -3.52 -0.88 8.77
N GLY A 88 -4.06 -2.10 8.72
CA GLY A 88 -4.51 -2.85 9.90
C GLY A 88 -5.89 -2.43 10.42
N LEU A 89 -6.75 -1.85 9.57
CA LEU A 89 -8.09 -1.38 9.97
C LEU A 89 -9.14 -2.48 10.18
N PRO A 90 -9.22 -3.53 9.33
CA PRO A 90 -10.23 -4.57 9.44
C PRO A 90 -10.06 -5.40 10.72
N ARG A 91 -11.16 -5.67 11.43
CA ARG A 91 -11.20 -6.61 12.57
C ARG A 91 -10.59 -8.00 12.29
N PRO A 92 -10.66 -8.52 11.06
CA PRO A 92 -10.06 -9.82 10.75
C PRO A 92 -8.52 -9.82 10.67
N ASP A 93 -7.85 -8.68 10.84
CA ASP A 93 -6.40 -8.62 10.98
C ASP A 93 -5.98 -9.14 12.35
N LEU A 94 -5.03 -10.09 12.34
CA LEU A 94 -4.57 -10.83 13.49
C LEU A 94 -3.04 -10.81 13.51
N ALA A 95 -2.50 -10.37 14.63
CA ALA A 95 -1.09 -10.51 14.96
C ALA A 95 -0.97 -11.03 16.39
N THR A 96 0.14 -11.70 16.67
CA THR A 96 0.50 -12.08 18.05
C THR A 96 1.53 -11.09 18.60
N PRO A 97 1.60 -10.87 19.93
CA PRO A 97 2.68 -10.06 20.50
C PRO A 97 4.07 -10.55 20.08
N ARG A 98 4.25 -11.88 20.00
CA ARG A 98 5.50 -12.52 19.56
C ARG A 98 5.91 -12.14 18.14
N SER A 99 4.96 -11.97 17.21
CA SER A 99 5.25 -11.55 15.83
C SER A 99 5.66 -10.08 15.71
N MET A 100 5.46 -9.26 16.75
CA MET A 100 5.85 -7.84 16.76
C MET A 100 7.21 -7.61 17.42
N THR A 101 7.83 -8.66 17.96
CA THR A 101 9.15 -8.60 18.58
C THR A 101 10.19 -9.27 17.68
N PRO A 102 11.44 -8.76 17.60
CA PRO A 102 12.50 -9.42 16.86
C PRO A 102 12.72 -10.86 17.34
N PRO A 103 13.07 -11.81 16.45
CA PRO A 103 13.54 -13.12 16.88
C PRO A 103 14.83 -12.95 17.71
N LEU A 104 14.90 -13.64 18.85
CA LEU A 104 16.12 -13.78 19.67
C LEU A 104 17.16 -14.64 18.95
#